data_AF-A0A2V7JTN4-F1
#
_entry.id   AF-A0A2V7JTN4-F1
#
_cell.length_a   1.000
_cell.length_b   1.000
_cell.length_c   1.000
_cell.angle_alpha   90.00
_cell.angle_beta   90.00
_cell.angle_gamma   90.00
#
_symmetry.space_group_name_H-M   'P 1'
#
loop_
_entity.id
_entity.type
_entity.pdbx_description
1 polymer ?
#
loop_
_entity_poly.entity_id
_entity_poly.type
_entity_poly.pdbx_seq_one_letter_code
_entity_poly.pdbx_strand_id
1 'polypeptide(L)'
;MGNVLIFAREEVVAALLGLMVEVSGFQPRFVGDDESVEDAISNKRPEAVLIDCDHPEFSDDLIELIRRSGARPILFSPFRNQPEVTRLAARHGTQAFTLPTEPQAFAEILNG
;
A
#
# COMPACT_ATOMS: atom_id res chain seq x y z
N MET A 1 1.79 -0.17 -18.11
CA MET A 1 1.25 0.66 -17.02
C MET A 1 1.30 -0.21 -15.79
N GLY A 2 2.07 0.18 -14.77
CA GLY A 2 2.26 -0.63 -13.58
C GLY A 2 0.97 -0.77 -12.77
N ASN A 3 0.87 -1.80 -11.95
CA ASN A 3 -0.25 -2.00 -11.05
C ASN A 3 0.18 -1.87 -9.58
N VAL A 4 -0.75 -1.34 -8.78
CA VAL A 4 -0.55 -1.13 -7.34
C VAL A 4 -1.65 -1.90 -6.62
N LEU A 5 -1.25 -2.83 -5.74
CA LEU A 5 -2.19 -3.54 -4.89
C LEU A 5 -2.48 -2.68 -3.65
N ILE A 6 -3.75 -2.55 -3.29
CA ILE A 6 -4.21 -1.78 -2.14
C ILE A 6 -4.76 -2.75 -1.11
N PHE A 7 -4.11 -2.77 0.05
CA PHE A 7 -4.49 -3.56 1.22
C PHE A 7 -4.86 -2.60 2.35
N ALA A 8 -6.15 -2.28 2.43
CA ALA A 8 -6.71 -1.32 3.36
C ALA A 8 -7.81 -1.96 4.21
N ARG A 9 -7.94 -1.54 5.46
CA ARG A 9 -8.94 -2.09 6.38
C ARG A 9 -10.37 -1.68 6.00
N GLU A 10 -10.52 -0.49 5.44
CA GLU A 10 -11.82 0.09 5.11
C GLU A 10 -11.97 0.20 3.59
N GLU A 11 -13.08 -0.32 3.06
CA GLU A 11 -13.38 -0.28 1.62
C GLU A 11 -13.40 1.14 1.05
N VAL A 12 -13.89 2.11 1.83
CA VAL A 12 -13.94 3.52 1.42
C VAL A 12 -12.51 4.08 1.26
N VAL A 13 -11.62 3.76 2.19
CA VAL A 13 -10.21 4.17 2.11
C VAL A 13 -9.54 3.49 0.91
N ALA A 14 -9.80 2.20 0.69
CA ALA A 14 -9.31 1.48 -0.47
C ALA A 14 -9.75 2.16 -1.78
N ALA A 15 -11.04 2.47 -1.93
CA ALA A 15 -11.59 3.10 -3.12
C ALA A 15 -10.99 4.48 -3.40
N LEU A 16 -10.81 5.31 -2.36
CA LEU A 16 -10.17 6.62 -2.48
C LEU A 16 -8.71 6.51 -2.92
N LEU A 17 -7.95 5.58 -2.33
CA LEU A 17 -6.59 5.30 -2.77
C LEU A 17 -6.56 4.76 -4.21
N GLY A 18 -7.55 3.97 -4.61
CA GLY A 18 -7.71 3.48 -5.97
C GLY A 18 -7.75 4.61 -6.99
N LEU A 19 -8.56 5.65 -6.71
CA LEU A 19 -8.62 6.84 -7.55
C LEU A 19 -7.27 7.58 -7.60
N MET A 20 -6.58 7.71 -6.47
CA MET A 20 -5.26 8.36 -6.42
C MET A 20 -4.20 7.61 -7.22
N VAL A 21 -4.24 6.27 -7.19
CA VAL A 21 -3.39 5.39 -8.01
C VAL A 21 -3.67 5.61 -9.50
N GLU A 22 -4.93 5.67 -9.92
CA GLU A 22 -5.31 5.94 -11.32
C GLU A 22 -4.84 7.30 -11.80
N VAL A 23 -5.06 8.35 -10.98
CA VAL A 23 -4.60 9.72 -11.27
C VAL A 23 -3.08 9.77 -11.40
N SER A 24 -2.37 8.93 -10.66
CA SER A 24 -0.90 8.81 -10.72
C SER A 24 -0.39 7.99 -11.90
N GLY A 25 -1.28 7.48 -12.76
CA GLY A 25 -0.89 6.71 -13.95
C GLY A 25 -0.60 5.23 -13.70
N PHE A 26 -1.09 4.67 -12.58
CA PHE A 26 -1.00 3.25 -12.26
C PHE A 26 -2.39 2.60 -12.29
N GLN A 27 -2.44 1.27 -12.35
CA GLN A 27 -3.69 0.52 -12.26
C GLN A 27 -3.92 0.01 -10.83
N PRO A 28 -4.97 0.46 -10.12
CA PRO A 28 -5.26 -0.05 -8.80
C PRO A 28 -5.76 -1.50 -8.88
N ARG A 29 -5.36 -2.29 -7.88
CA ARG A 29 -5.85 -3.64 -7.64
C ARG A 29 -6.23 -3.75 -6.18
N PHE A 30 -7.29 -4.48 -5.90
CA PHE A 30 -7.81 -4.74 -4.56
C PHE A 30 -7.71 -6.24 -4.27
N VAL A 31 -7.53 -6.61 -3.02
CA VAL A 31 -7.65 -8.00 -2.57
C VAL A 31 -9.14 -8.36 -2.60
N GLY A 32 -9.52 -9.47 -3.23
CA GLY A 32 -10.91 -9.94 -3.25
C GLY A 32 -11.32 -10.61 -1.93
N ASP A 33 -12.62 -10.70 -1.66
CA ASP A 33 -13.18 -11.21 -0.40
C ASP A 33 -12.71 -12.63 -0.04
N ASP A 34 -12.50 -13.50 -1.05
CA ASP A 34 -12.05 -14.88 -0.90
C ASP A 34 -10.57 -15.07 -1.27
N GLU A 35 -9.84 -13.98 -1.54
CA GLU A 35 -8.45 -14.02 -2.01
C GLU A 35 -7.51 -13.68 -0.85
N SER A 36 -6.50 -14.52 -0.61
CA SER A 36 -5.45 -14.16 0.33
C SER A 36 -4.57 -13.04 -0.23
N VAL A 37 -3.93 -12.26 0.64
CA VAL A 37 -2.95 -11.25 0.19
C VAL A 37 -1.79 -11.90 -0.56
N GLU A 38 -1.39 -13.10 -0.15
CA GLU A 38 -0.37 -13.93 -0.80
C GLU A 38 -0.75 -14.28 -2.24
N ASP A 39 -1.99 -14.72 -2.46
CA ASP A 39 -2.53 -15.02 -3.79
C ASP A 39 -2.61 -13.74 -4.62
N ALA A 40 -3.08 -12.64 -4.04
CA ALA A 40 -3.17 -11.36 -4.73
C ALA A 40 -1.81 -10.87 -5.21
N ILE A 41 -0.78 -10.94 -4.37
CA ILE A 41 0.59 -10.57 -4.73
C ILE A 41 1.13 -11.50 -5.84
N SER A 42 0.95 -12.82 -5.68
CA SER A 42 1.48 -13.82 -6.61
C SER A 42 0.84 -13.75 -8.00
N ASN A 43 -0.49 -13.59 -8.04
CA ASN A 43 -1.28 -13.59 -9.27
C ASN A 43 -1.21 -12.26 -9.99
N LYS A 44 -1.26 -11.14 -9.26
CA LYS A 44 -1.34 -9.80 -9.86
C LYS A 44 0.04 -9.19 -10.09
N ARG A 45 1.08 -9.68 -9.41
CA ARG A 45 2.46 -9.21 -9.52
C ARG A 45 2.58 -7.68 -9.46
N PRO A 46 2.11 -7.06 -8.36
CA PRO A 46 2.13 -5.61 -8.22
C PRO A 46 3.54 -5.03 -8.26
N GLU A 47 3.70 -3.81 -8.79
CA GLU A 47 4.95 -3.05 -8.67
C GLU A 47 5.11 -2.47 -7.26
N ALA A 48 3.98 -2.13 -6.62
CA ALA A 48 3.92 -1.66 -5.24
C ALA A 48 2.66 -2.15 -4.54
N VAL A 49 2.74 -2.28 -3.21
CA VAL A 49 1.62 -2.64 -2.36
C VAL A 49 1.43 -1.56 -1.31
N LEU A 50 0.27 -0.90 -1.31
CA LEU A 50 -0.13 0.04 -0.26
C LEU A 50 -0.73 -0.75 0.89
N ILE A 51 -0.18 -0.58 2.09
CA ILE A 51 -0.53 -1.38 3.27
C ILE A 51 -0.98 -0.45 4.40
N ASP A 52 -2.20 -0.66 4.86
CA ASP A 52 -2.71 0.01 6.05
C ASP A 52 -2.00 -0.54 7.30
N CYS A 53 -1.27 0.32 8.01
CA CYS A 53 -0.55 -0.02 9.24
C CYS A 53 -1.47 -0.50 10.37
N ASP A 54 -2.77 -0.19 10.27
CA ASP A 54 -3.80 -0.52 11.24
C ASP A 54 -4.67 -1.70 10.76
N HIS A 55 -4.30 -2.36 9.65
CA HIS A 55 -4.92 -3.59 9.21
C HIS A 55 -4.61 -4.74 10.21
N PRO A 56 -5.59 -5.57 10.61
CA PRO A 56 -5.35 -6.69 11.53
C PRO A 56 -4.29 -7.70 11.06
N GLU A 57 -4.15 -7.86 9.75
CA GLU A 57 -3.17 -8.75 9.12
C GLU A 57 -1.80 -8.09 8.83
N PHE A 58 -1.64 -6.80 9.17
CA PHE A 58 -0.35 -6.15 9.04
C PHE A 58 0.69 -6.83 9.95
N SER A 59 1.78 -7.29 9.36
CA SER A 59 2.85 -8.02 10.04
C SER A 59 4.19 -7.85 9.32
N ASP A 60 5.28 -8.14 10.04
CA ASP A 60 6.63 -8.16 9.47
C ASP A 60 6.74 -9.21 8.35
N ASP A 61 6.07 -10.35 8.50
CA ASP A 61 6.04 -11.43 7.49
C ASP A 61 5.37 -10.99 6.19
N LEU A 62 4.29 -10.19 6.27
CA LEU A 62 3.64 -9.61 5.10
C LEU A 62 4.58 -8.67 4.33
N ILE A 63 5.36 -7.85 5.05
CA ILE A 63 6.33 -6.96 4.41
C ILE A 63 7.43 -7.76 3.68
N GLU A 64 7.94 -8.81 4.30
CA GLU A 64 8.94 -9.68 3.70
C GLU A 64 8.40 -10.46 2.50
N LEU A 65 7.14 -10.93 2.57
CA LEU A 65 6.44 -11.55 1.45
C LEU A 65 6.39 -10.62 0.23
N ILE A 66 5.98 -9.37 0.44
CA ILE A 66 5.90 -8.35 -0.63
C ILE A 66 7.29 -8.07 -1.23
N ARG A 67 8.31 -7.92 -0.39
CA ARG A 67 9.70 -7.73 -0.87
C ARG A 67 10.18 -8.91 -1.70
N ARG A 68 9.91 -10.14 -1.26
CA ARG A 68 10.30 -11.37 -1.96
C ARG A 68 9.61 -11.54 -3.31
N SER A 69 8.40 -10.97 -3.47
CA SER A 69 7.71 -10.95 -4.77
C SER A 69 8.30 -9.93 -5.75
N GLY A 70 9.25 -9.09 -5.31
CA GLY A 70 9.81 -7.98 -6.08
C GLY A 70 8.97 -6.70 -6.05
N ALA A 71 7.87 -6.70 -5.30
CA ALA A 71 7.03 -5.52 -5.13
C ALA A 71 7.59 -4.61 -4.02
N ARG A 72 7.31 -3.31 -4.11
CA ARG A 72 7.66 -2.35 -3.05
C ARG A 72 6.53 -2.28 -2.02
N PRO A 73 6.73 -2.66 -0.75
CA PRO A 73 5.76 -2.31 0.29
C PRO A 73 5.80 -0.80 0.50
N ILE A 74 4.64 -0.17 0.69
CA ILE A 74 4.47 1.24 1.06
C ILE A 74 3.42 1.30 2.16
N LEU A 75 3.78 1.86 3.31
CA LEU A 75 2.88 1.94 4.45
C LEU A 75 2.00 3.19 4.38
N PHE A 76 0.77 3.07 4.86
CA PHE A 76 -0.05 4.24 5.15
C PHE A 76 -0.93 4.04 6.38
N SER A 77 -1.48 5.13 6.91
CA SER A 77 -2.54 5.05 7.92
C SER A 77 -3.50 6.23 7.77
N PRO A 78 -4.82 6.01 7.85
CA PRO A 78 -5.80 7.07 7.96
C PRO A 78 -5.94 7.62 9.39
N PHE A 79 -5.39 6.94 10.40
CA PHE A 79 -5.62 7.27 11.82
C PHE A 79 -4.39 7.80 12.56
N ARG A 80 -3.20 7.46 12.09
CA ARG A 80 -1.94 7.85 12.71
C ARG A 80 -1.42 9.14 12.12
N ASN A 81 -0.61 9.86 12.89
CA ASN A 81 0.09 11.03 12.40
C ASN A 81 1.40 10.65 11.66
N GLN A 82 1.95 11.60 10.90
CA GLN A 82 3.12 11.36 10.05
C GLN A 82 4.34 10.85 10.86
N PRO A 83 4.72 11.42 12.02
CA PRO A 83 5.80 10.86 12.83
C PRO A 83 5.64 9.38 13.22
N GLU A 84 4.43 8.94 13.54
CA GLU A 84 4.15 7.55 13.92
C GLU A 84 4.32 6.59 12.74
N VAL A 85 3.73 6.94 11.60
CA VAL A 85 3.78 6.14 10.38
C VAL A 85 5.20 6.08 9.82
N THR A 86 5.91 7.21 9.78
CA THR A 86 7.32 7.25 9.34
C THR A 86 8.21 6.41 10.24
N ARG A 87 8.00 6.41 11.56
CA ARG A 87 8.79 5.58 12.49
C ARG A 87 8.57 4.09 12.22
N LEU A 88 7.33 3.69 11.97
CA LEU A 88 7.02 2.31 11.62
C LEU A 88 7.67 1.94 10.29
N ALA A 89 7.54 2.78 9.26
CA ALA A 89 8.14 2.57 7.95
C ALA A 89 9.67 2.46 8.01
N ALA A 90 10.32 3.28 8.84
CA ALA A 90 11.77 3.24 9.04
C ALA A 90 12.25 1.90 9.61
N ARG A 91 11.47 1.24 10.49
CA ARG A 91 11.81 -0.10 11.00
C ARG A 91 11.87 -1.15 9.91
N HIS A 92 11.05 -0.97 8.87
CA HIS A 92 10.97 -1.89 7.74
C HIS A 92 11.75 -1.41 6.52
N GLY A 93 12.40 -0.24 6.56
CA GLY A 93 13.09 0.34 5.40
C GLY A 93 12.17 0.58 4.19
N THR A 94 10.95 1.07 4.44
CA THR A 94 9.92 1.37 3.42
C THR A 94 9.51 2.84 3.48
N GLN A 95 8.85 3.32 2.43
CA GLN A 95 8.20 4.64 2.38
C GLN A 95 6.83 4.60 3.04
N ALA A 96 6.35 5.77 3.47
CA ALA A 96 5.01 5.85 4.02
C ALA A 96 4.37 7.24 3.95
N PHE A 97 3.04 7.28 4.06
CA PHE A 97 2.24 8.51 4.07
C PHE A 97 1.04 8.41 5.01
N THR A 98 0.47 9.56 5.40
CA THR A 98 -0.80 9.64 6.10
C THR A 98 -1.92 10.15 5.20
N LEU A 99 -3.18 9.94 5.59
CA LEU A 99 -4.31 10.58 4.94
C LEU A 99 -4.83 11.78 5.77
N PRO A 100 -5.29 12.87 5.12
CA PRO A 100 -5.22 13.11 3.67
C PRO A 100 -3.78 13.34 3.19
N THR A 101 -3.51 13.04 1.91
CA THR A 101 -2.24 13.33 1.24
C THR A 101 -2.49 14.05 -0.08
N GLU A 102 -1.52 14.86 -0.50
CA GLU A 102 -1.61 15.59 -1.76
C GLU A 102 -1.33 14.64 -2.94
N PRO A 103 -2.05 14.76 -4.08
CA PRO A 103 -1.86 13.88 -5.23
C PRO A 103 -0.41 13.84 -5.75
N GLN A 104 0.29 14.97 -5.72
CA GLN A 104 1.68 15.05 -6.19
C GLN A 104 2.64 14.29 -5.26
N ALA A 105 2.51 14.47 -3.93
CA ALA A 105 3.30 13.73 -2.95
C ALA A 105 3.04 12.22 -3.02
N PHE A 106 1.78 11.83 -3.23
CA PHE A 106 1.41 10.43 -3.44
C PHE A 106 2.05 9.83 -4.70
N ALA A 107 2.02 10.56 -5.82
CA ALA A 107 2.65 10.13 -7.06
C ALA A 107 4.17 9.99 -6.92
N GLU A 108 4.85 10.89 -6.20
CA GLU A 108 6.28 10.79 -5.92
C GLU A 108 6.62 9.51 -5.13
N ILE A 109 5.79 9.14 -4.16
CA ILE A 109 5.95 7.89 -3.41
C ILE A 109 5.78 6.68 -4.34
N LEU A 110 4.76 6.67 -5.21
CA LEU A 110 4.58 5.58 -6.16
C LEU A 110 5.72 5.47 -7.19
N ASN A 111 6.38 6.58 -7.53
CA ASN A 111 7.52 6.58 -8.46
C ASN A 111 8.88 6.31 -7.80
N GLY A 112 8.91 6.15 -6.46
CA GLY A 112 10.11 6.00 -5.63
C GLY A 112 11.07 4.88 -6.01
#